data_AF-A0A952PHK9-F1
#
_entry.id   AF-A0A952PHK9-F1
#
_cell.length_a   1.000
_cell.length_b   1.000
_cell.length_c   1.000
_cell.angle_alpha   90.00
_cell.angle_beta   90.00
_cell.angle_gamma   90.00
#
_symmetry.space_group_name_H-M   'P 1'
#
loop_
_entity.id
_entity.type
_entity.pdbx_description
1 polymer ?
#
loop_
_entity_poly.entity_id
_entity_poly.type
_entity_poly.pdbx_seq_one_letter_code
_entity_poly.pdbx_strand_id
1 'polypeptide(L)'
;MKKPNNPPVSQALTDELFWSLFYGDLDQVVGHVVIQSAFLWDARMKKIERRIEEAITRGATVCIFIQAPSSWYKENLTDQQQEELQGFYNRCLVLQSWGVHLNLKNKIHQKIAILDGKVHYEGSLNIMSHRDTGENMRRFSIPTEADVIANLHGLDLCLICNQARIKNGTGSLEGNALAKVGECIKRQRRHLGLSQGQLSARCGVERTQLSRLERLFTSSLSVFANIIGALDLEILLVPKRHILCVSDFLDRLANNELTERPNRWVTSRVEEIYRLSPFSLHLPPGLAERETQQTRTRFRGKPSEPSSQSNEGA
;
A
#
# COMPACT_ATOMS: atom_id res chain seq x y z
N MET A 1 40.82 9.25 -9.23
CA MET A 1 39.40 9.00 -8.93
C MET A 1 39.29 7.72 -8.10
N LYS A 2 38.83 7.80 -6.83
CA LYS A 2 38.52 6.59 -6.05
C LYS A 2 37.33 5.91 -6.74
N LYS A 3 37.45 4.63 -7.11
CA LYS A 3 36.30 3.86 -7.59
C LYS A 3 35.22 3.93 -6.50
N PRO A 4 33.93 4.16 -6.84
CA PRO A 4 32.88 4.06 -5.85
C PRO A 4 32.94 2.64 -5.26
N ASN A 5 33.11 2.55 -3.93
CA ASN A 5 33.03 1.29 -3.22
C ASN A 5 31.58 0.81 -3.36
N ASN A 6 31.34 -0.13 -4.28
CA ASN A 6 30.06 -0.79 -4.34
C ASN A 6 29.85 -1.55 -3.02
N PRO A 7 28.65 -1.45 -2.41
CA PRO A 7 28.35 -2.21 -1.22
C PRO A 7 28.48 -3.72 -1.52
N PRO A 8 28.84 -4.53 -0.51
CA PRO A 8 28.94 -5.98 -0.67
C PRO A 8 27.59 -6.55 -1.15
N VAL A 9 27.68 -7.53 -2.05
CA VAL A 9 26.50 -8.18 -2.66
C VAL A 9 25.61 -8.84 -1.60
N SER A 10 26.23 -9.42 -0.57
CA SER A 10 25.56 -9.99 0.60
C SER A 10 26.34 -9.65 1.87
N GLN A 11 25.63 -9.37 2.97
CA GLN A 11 26.22 -9.02 4.25
C GLN A 11 25.44 -9.68 5.40
N ALA A 12 26.11 -10.47 6.23
CA ALA A 12 25.55 -10.97 7.49
C ALA A 12 25.59 -9.88 8.56
N LEU A 13 24.50 -9.74 9.31
CA LEU A 13 24.27 -8.64 10.23
C LEU A 13 23.80 -9.18 11.58
N THR A 14 24.34 -8.62 12.65
CA THR A 14 23.72 -8.68 13.98
C THR A 14 22.44 -7.85 13.98
N ASP A 15 21.62 -8.01 15.01
CA ASP A 15 20.43 -7.18 15.23
C ASP A 15 20.74 -5.68 15.27
N GLU A 16 21.80 -5.26 15.97
CA GLU A 16 22.21 -3.84 16.03
C GLU A 16 22.57 -3.28 14.65
N LEU A 17 23.42 -3.99 13.91
CA LEU A 17 23.84 -3.56 12.56
C LEU A 17 22.69 -3.61 11.56
N PHE A 18 21.79 -4.59 11.71
CA PHE A 18 20.58 -4.68 10.91
C PHE A 18 19.76 -3.41 11.03
N TRP A 19 19.43 -2.95 12.25
CA TRP A 19 18.59 -1.77 12.41
C TRP A 19 19.21 -0.52 11.81
N SER A 20 20.52 -0.33 12.00
CA SER A 20 21.22 0.82 11.43
C SER A 20 21.14 0.83 9.90
N LEU A 21 21.43 -0.30 9.25
CA LEU A 21 21.41 -0.39 7.79
C LEU A 21 19.99 -0.37 7.23
N PHE A 22 19.06 -1.10 7.86
CA PHE A 22 17.66 -1.17 7.45
C PHE A 22 17.01 0.20 7.49
N TYR A 23 17.27 0.99 8.53
CA TYR A 23 16.81 2.37 8.60
C TYR A 23 17.44 3.27 7.54
N GLY A 24 18.76 3.16 7.32
CA GLY A 24 19.43 3.90 6.26
C GLY A 24 18.85 3.60 4.87
N ASP A 25 18.58 2.34 4.57
CA ASP A 25 17.94 1.95 3.31
C ASP A 25 16.48 2.40 3.23
N LEU A 26 15.71 2.26 4.32
CA LEU A 26 14.32 2.69 4.40
C LEU A 26 14.16 4.20 4.15
N ASP A 27 15.08 5.01 4.68
CA ASP A 27 15.11 6.46 4.49
C ASP A 27 15.32 6.85 3.01
N GLN A 28 15.87 5.96 2.19
CA GLN A 28 16.10 6.16 0.74
C GLN A 28 15.00 5.59 -0.15
N VAL A 29 14.00 4.90 0.41
CA VAL A 29 12.94 4.29 -0.39
C VAL A 29 12.03 5.36 -1.01
N VAL A 30 11.73 5.17 -2.29
CA VAL A 30 10.85 6.04 -3.09
C VAL A 30 9.70 5.30 -3.76
N GLY A 31 9.77 3.97 -3.88
CA GLY A 31 8.80 3.17 -4.62
C GLY A 31 7.99 2.25 -3.73
N HIS A 32 8.64 1.25 -3.15
CA HIS A 32 7.95 0.14 -2.51
C HIS A 32 8.73 -0.43 -1.31
N VAL A 33 8.06 -0.52 -0.17
CA VAL A 33 8.51 -1.24 1.03
C VAL A 33 7.63 -2.48 1.19
N VAL A 34 8.24 -3.63 1.34
CA VAL A 34 7.57 -4.88 1.71
C VAL A 34 8.19 -5.40 2.97
N ILE A 35 7.39 -5.72 3.99
CA ILE A 35 7.87 -6.37 5.22
C ILE A 35 7.01 -7.60 5.46
N GLN A 36 7.64 -8.75 5.71
CA GLN A 36 7.00 -9.95 6.22
C GLN A 36 7.53 -10.23 7.64
N SER A 37 6.63 -10.28 8.63
CA SER A 37 6.99 -10.57 10.01
C SER A 37 5.92 -11.43 10.68
N ALA A 38 6.33 -12.36 11.55
CA ALA A 38 5.38 -13.29 12.15
C ALA A 38 4.51 -12.61 13.23
N PHE A 39 5.05 -11.65 13.97
CA PHE A 39 4.32 -11.02 15.07
C PHE A 39 4.42 -9.50 15.03
N LEU A 40 3.46 -8.85 15.70
CA LEU A 40 3.32 -7.40 15.77
C LEU A 40 3.32 -6.94 17.22
N TRP A 41 4.25 -6.06 17.60
CA TRP A 41 4.42 -5.62 18.99
C TRP A 41 4.56 -4.09 19.11
N ASP A 42 3.88 -3.51 20.10
CA ASP A 42 3.73 -2.05 20.23
C ASP A 42 5.06 -1.32 20.34
N ALA A 43 6.01 -1.83 21.14
CA ALA A 43 7.30 -1.16 21.28
C ALA A 43 8.10 -1.14 19.98
N ARG A 44 7.93 -2.15 19.11
CA ARG A 44 8.61 -2.17 17.81
C ARG A 44 7.92 -1.26 16.79
N MET A 45 6.58 -1.25 16.80
CA MET A 45 5.79 -0.31 16.01
C MET A 45 6.20 1.13 16.29
N LYS A 46 6.28 1.54 17.56
CA LYS A 46 6.72 2.89 17.95
C LYS A 46 8.14 3.23 17.45
N LYS A 47 9.05 2.27 17.42
CA LYS A 47 10.44 2.48 16.94
C LYS A 47 10.50 2.71 15.43
N ILE A 48 9.61 2.09 14.66
CA ILE A 48 9.63 2.14 13.19
C ILE A 48 8.66 3.18 12.61
N GLU A 49 7.61 3.55 13.35
CA GLU A 49 6.51 4.45 12.97
C GLU A 49 6.96 5.63 12.11
N ARG A 50 7.82 6.49 12.66
CA ARG A 50 8.29 7.70 11.98
C ARG A 50 8.83 7.41 10.58
N ARG A 51 9.61 6.34 10.40
CA ARG A 51 10.24 6.03 9.10
C ARG A 51 9.26 5.44 8.09
N ILE A 52 8.27 4.68 8.57
CA ILE A 52 7.19 4.20 7.71
C ILE A 52 6.33 5.38 7.23
N GLU A 53 5.94 6.27 8.15
CA GLU A 53 5.19 7.48 7.80
C GLU A 53 5.97 8.38 6.85
N GLU A 54 7.27 8.57 7.07
CA GLU A 54 8.13 9.34 6.17
C GLU A 54 8.25 8.69 4.79
N ALA A 55 8.37 7.36 4.70
CA ALA A 55 8.39 6.64 3.43
C ALA A 55 7.06 6.83 2.66
N ILE A 56 5.93 6.69 3.35
CA ILE A 56 4.60 6.91 2.78
C ILE A 56 4.43 8.37 2.35
N THR A 57 4.93 9.32 3.14
CA THR A 57 4.91 10.76 2.81
C THR A 57 5.73 11.07 1.56
N ARG A 58 6.83 10.34 1.31
CA ARG A 58 7.60 10.41 0.06
C ARG A 58 6.88 9.76 -1.13
N GLY A 59 5.71 9.15 -0.91
CA GLY A 59 4.93 8.45 -1.94
C GLY A 59 5.25 6.97 -2.07
N ALA A 60 6.09 6.40 -1.20
CA ALA A 60 6.36 4.97 -1.25
C ALA A 60 5.12 4.17 -0.83
N THR A 61 4.82 3.10 -1.56
CA THR A 61 3.81 2.13 -1.14
C THR A 61 4.41 1.21 -0.08
N VAL A 62 3.76 1.06 1.07
CA VAL A 62 4.24 0.18 2.15
C VAL A 62 3.28 -0.98 2.34
N CYS A 63 3.76 -2.20 2.08
CA CYS A 63 3.01 -3.44 2.30
C CYS A 63 3.59 -4.21 3.48
N ILE A 64 2.78 -4.52 4.48
CA ILE A 64 3.20 -5.34 5.62
C ILE A 64 2.37 -6.62 5.66
N PHE A 65 3.06 -7.76 5.65
CA PHE A 65 2.50 -9.10 5.74
C PHE A 65 2.73 -9.65 7.16
N ILE A 66 1.64 -9.89 7.90
CA ILE A 66 1.66 -10.35 9.29
C ILE A 66 0.93 -11.66 9.44
N GLN A 67 1.39 -12.51 10.36
CA GLN A 67 0.70 -13.75 10.66
C GLN A 67 -0.60 -13.45 11.40
N ALA A 68 -1.72 -13.98 10.91
CA ALA A 68 -2.96 -13.95 11.67
C ALA A 68 -2.78 -14.74 12.99
N PRO A 69 -3.29 -14.24 14.13
CA PRO A 69 -3.35 -15.01 15.37
C PRO A 69 -4.04 -16.35 15.17
N SER A 70 -3.55 -17.41 15.81
CA SER A 70 -4.15 -18.75 15.66
C SER A 70 -5.58 -18.83 16.22
N SER A 71 -5.92 -17.94 17.14
CA SER A 71 -7.27 -17.79 17.70
C SER A 71 -8.25 -17.07 16.77
N TRP A 72 -7.80 -16.45 15.66
CA TRP A 72 -8.64 -15.61 14.80
C TRP A 72 -9.88 -16.33 14.26
N TYR A 73 -9.78 -17.63 14.01
CA TYR A 73 -10.84 -18.45 13.41
C TYR A 73 -11.54 -19.38 14.43
N LYS A 74 -11.31 -19.18 15.73
CA LYS A 74 -11.94 -19.99 16.78
C LYS A 74 -13.30 -19.41 17.16
N GLU A 75 -14.30 -20.27 17.27
CA GLU A 75 -15.66 -19.87 17.70
C GLU A 75 -15.73 -19.59 19.21
N ASN A 76 -15.04 -20.41 20.02
CA ASN A 76 -15.03 -20.29 21.47
C ASN A 76 -13.68 -19.78 21.96
N LEU A 77 -13.64 -18.50 22.34
CA LEU A 77 -12.45 -17.81 22.81
C LEU A 77 -12.48 -17.69 24.34
N THR A 78 -11.35 -17.92 24.99
CA THR A 78 -11.16 -17.51 26.39
C THR A 78 -11.06 -15.99 26.51
N ASP A 79 -11.32 -15.42 27.69
CA ASP A 79 -11.16 -13.98 27.92
C ASP A 79 -9.76 -13.48 27.53
N GLN A 80 -8.71 -14.24 27.87
CA GLN A 80 -7.33 -13.94 27.46
C GLN A 80 -7.17 -13.91 25.93
N GLN A 81 -7.75 -14.88 25.22
CA GLN A 81 -7.68 -14.93 23.76
C GLN A 81 -8.44 -13.76 23.12
N GLN A 82 -9.55 -13.35 23.71
CA GLN A 82 -10.30 -12.17 23.27
C GLN A 82 -9.48 -10.89 23.45
N GLU A 83 -8.81 -10.72 24.59
CA GLU A 83 -7.95 -9.57 24.86
C GLU A 83 -6.75 -9.52 23.89
N GLU A 84 -6.09 -10.65 23.64
CA GLU A 84 -4.99 -10.76 22.69
C GLU A 84 -5.42 -10.41 21.26
N LEU A 85 -6.59 -10.90 20.83
CA LEU A 85 -7.18 -10.60 19.52
C LEU A 85 -7.54 -9.13 19.40
N GLN A 86 -8.15 -8.53 20.43
CA GLN A 86 -8.47 -7.11 20.44
C GLN A 86 -7.20 -6.25 20.37
N GLY A 87 -6.16 -6.61 21.14
CA GLY A 87 -4.88 -5.93 21.09
C GLY A 87 -4.23 -6.03 19.70
N PHE A 88 -4.28 -7.20 19.07
CA PHE A 88 -3.79 -7.38 17.70
C PHE A 88 -4.58 -6.54 16.70
N TYR A 89 -5.91 -6.57 16.77
CA TYR A 89 -6.81 -5.77 15.95
C TYR A 89 -6.49 -4.28 16.04
N ASN A 90 -6.33 -3.76 17.26
CA ASN A 90 -5.98 -2.35 17.48
C ASN A 90 -4.63 -2.00 16.84
N ARG A 91 -3.62 -2.87 16.92
CA ARG A 91 -2.33 -2.67 16.26
C ARG A 91 -2.46 -2.69 14.72
N CYS A 92 -3.35 -3.52 14.18
CA CYS A 92 -3.65 -3.51 12.75
C CYS A 92 -4.25 -2.16 12.30
N LEU A 93 -5.21 -1.62 13.07
CA LEU A 93 -5.79 -0.30 12.81
C LEU A 93 -4.74 0.82 12.84
N VAL A 94 -3.79 0.76 13.78
CA VAL A 94 -2.69 1.73 13.84
C VAL A 94 -1.81 1.65 12.59
N LEU A 95 -1.43 0.45 12.13
CA LEU A 95 -0.68 0.32 10.88
C LEU A 95 -1.45 0.90 9.69
N GLN A 96 -2.75 0.59 9.59
CA GLN A 96 -3.59 1.08 8.51
C GLN A 96 -3.75 2.60 8.55
N SER A 97 -3.84 3.21 9.73
CA SER A 97 -3.96 4.66 9.87
C SER A 97 -2.70 5.42 9.43
N TRP A 98 -1.54 4.76 9.42
CA TRP A 98 -0.31 5.28 8.82
C TRP A 98 -0.33 5.24 7.27
N GLY A 99 -1.29 4.53 6.66
CA GLY A 99 -1.33 4.29 5.21
C GLY A 99 -0.72 2.94 4.78
N VAL A 100 -0.43 2.04 5.72
CA VAL A 100 0.15 0.72 5.38
C VAL A 100 -0.90 -0.20 4.76
N HIS A 101 -0.51 -0.86 3.67
CA HIS A 101 -1.27 -1.98 3.13
C HIS A 101 -1.01 -3.25 3.95
N LEU A 102 -1.91 -3.56 4.86
CA LEU A 102 -1.78 -4.71 5.75
C LEU A 102 -2.31 -6.00 5.11
N ASN A 103 -1.53 -7.07 5.14
CA ASN A 103 -1.93 -8.35 4.56
C ASN A 103 -1.76 -9.44 5.62
N LEU A 104 -2.84 -10.14 5.95
CA LEU A 104 -2.78 -11.24 6.90
C LEU A 104 -2.43 -12.53 6.17
N LYS A 105 -1.52 -13.32 6.74
CA LYS A 105 -1.14 -14.64 6.21
C LYS A 105 -1.23 -15.70 7.29
N ASN A 106 -1.44 -16.94 6.85
CA ASN A 106 -1.30 -18.10 7.71
C ASN A 106 0.17 -18.54 7.73
N LYS A 107 0.68 -18.87 8.92
CA LYS A 107 2.02 -19.47 9.14
C LYS A 107 3.17 -18.74 8.43
N ILE A 108 3.70 -17.71 9.07
CA ILE A 108 4.90 -17.00 8.63
C ILE A 108 6.11 -17.54 9.39
N HIS A 109 6.99 -18.25 8.69
CA HIS A 109 8.27 -18.69 9.24
C HIS A 109 9.42 -17.76 8.87
N GLN A 110 9.40 -17.22 7.65
CA GLN A 110 10.46 -16.35 7.12
C GLN A 110 10.21 -14.89 7.46
N LYS A 111 11.27 -14.16 7.81
CA LYS A 111 11.21 -12.73 8.11
C LYS A 111 11.98 -12.02 7.03
N ILE A 112 11.27 -11.22 6.26
CA ILE A 112 11.77 -10.67 5.01
C ILE A 112 11.46 -9.18 4.99
N ALA A 113 12.38 -8.37 4.47
CA ALA A 113 12.02 -7.06 3.98
C ALA A 113 12.58 -6.86 2.57
N ILE A 114 11.83 -6.19 1.71
CA ILE A 114 12.24 -5.83 0.36
C ILE A 114 12.02 -4.33 0.18
N LEU A 115 13.07 -3.63 -0.22
CA LEU A 115 13.08 -2.18 -0.39
C LEU A 115 13.39 -1.86 -1.86
N ASP A 116 12.42 -1.23 -2.53
CA ASP A 116 12.43 -0.87 -3.95
C ASP A 116 12.75 -2.02 -4.92
N GLY A 117 12.64 -3.27 -4.48
CA GLY A 117 13.12 -4.43 -5.25
C GLY A 117 14.62 -4.34 -5.58
N LYS A 118 15.39 -3.60 -4.79
CA LYS A 118 16.86 -3.42 -4.95
C LYS A 118 17.63 -4.07 -3.82
N VAL A 119 17.10 -3.92 -2.61
CA VAL A 119 17.66 -4.48 -1.39
C VAL A 119 16.63 -5.43 -0.81
N HIS A 120 17.08 -6.58 -0.34
CA HIS A 120 16.26 -7.41 0.53
C HIS A 120 17.04 -7.87 1.74
N TYR A 121 16.27 -8.15 2.79
CA TYR A 121 16.73 -8.67 4.06
C TYR A 121 16.00 -9.95 4.35
N GLU A 122 16.72 -10.96 4.84
CA GLU A 122 16.15 -12.21 5.34
C GLU A 122 16.90 -12.71 6.58
N GLY A 123 16.22 -13.40 7.48
CA GLY A 123 16.86 -13.95 8.66
C GLY A 123 15.90 -14.40 9.75
N SER A 124 16.42 -14.59 10.96
CA SER A 124 15.61 -14.98 12.12
C SER A 124 14.82 -13.82 12.71
N LEU A 125 15.29 -12.58 12.50
CA LEU A 125 14.80 -11.41 13.18
C LEU A 125 13.39 -10.97 12.77
N ASN A 126 12.48 -10.83 13.73
CA ASN A 126 11.14 -10.30 13.48
C ASN A 126 11.09 -8.76 13.44
N ILE A 127 11.03 -8.20 12.23
CA ILE A 127 11.07 -6.74 12.01
C ILE A 127 9.95 -6.00 12.78
N MET A 128 8.78 -6.63 12.98
CA MET A 128 7.63 -5.99 13.65
C MET A 128 7.48 -6.39 15.13
N SER A 129 8.38 -7.21 15.70
CA SER A 129 8.24 -7.72 17.08
C SER A 129 9.54 -8.16 17.78
N HIS A 130 10.72 -7.83 17.26
CA HIS A 130 12.02 -8.21 17.82
C HIS A 130 12.23 -7.71 19.26
N ARG A 131 12.66 -8.63 20.13
CA ARG A 131 13.29 -8.39 21.44
C ARG A 131 14.80 -8.65 21.27
N ASP A 132 15.68 -7.90 21.93
CA ASP A 132 17.13 -8.02 21.75
C ASP A 132 17.65 -9.41 22.16
N THR A 133 17.63 -10.36 21.21
CA THR A 133 17.85 -11.80 21.47
C THR A 133 18.98 -12.39 20.64
N GLY A 134 19.90 -11.58 20.11
CA GLY A 134 21.02 -12.07 19.29
C GLY A 134 20.57 -12.68 17.96
N GLU A 135 19.40 -12.25 17.45
CA GLU A 135 18.92 -12.64 16.13
C GLU A 135 19.83 -12.03 15.04
N ASN A 136 19.80 -12.63 13.85
CA ASN A 136 20.59 -12.15 12.73
C ASN A 136 19.71 -11.89 11.52
N MET A 137 20.24 -11.06 10.63
CA MET A 137 19.69 -10.82 9.30
C MET A 137 20.83 -10.88 8.30
N ARG A 138 20.48 -11.15 7.05
CA ARG A 138 21.37 -11.03 5.90
C ARG A 138 20.77 -10.02 4.95
N ARG A 139 21.58 -9.05 4.55
CA ARG A 139 21.22 -8.03 3.56
C ARG A 139 21.79 -8.43 2.21
N PHE A 140 21.01 -8.29 1.16
CA PHE A 140 21.41 -8.53 -0.22
C PHE A 140 21.11 -7.30 -1.08
N SER A 141 21.92 -7.06 -2.12
CA SER A 141 21.74 -5.94 -3.06
C SER A 141 21.71 -6.40 -4.50
N ILE A 142 20.90 -7.43 -4.78
CA ILE A 142 20.67 -7.98 -6.11
C ILE A 142 19.19 -7.80 -6.48
N PRO A 143 18.85 -6.88 -7.41
CA PRO A 143 17.46 -6.60 -7.74
C PRO A 143 16.66 -7.82 -8.23
N THR A 144 17.27 -8.68 -9.04
CA THR A 144 16.62 -9.89 -9.57
C THR A 144 16.25 -10.88 -8.48
N GLU A 145 17.03 -10.96 -7.40
CA GLU A 145 16.77 -11.85 -6.28
C GLU A 145 15.60 -11.35 -5.43
N ALA A 146 15.47 -10.03 -5.26
CA ALA A 146 14.35 -9.44 -4.53
C ALA A 146 12.99 -9.80 -5.16
N ASP A 147 12.89 -9.77 -6.50
CA ASP A 147 11.67 -10.18 -7.21
C ASP A 147 11.38 -11.68 -7.05
N VAL A 148 12.41 -12.53 -7.09
CA VAL A 148 12.27 -13.98 -6.87
C VAL A 148 11.77 -14.26 -5.45
N ILE A 149 12.37 -13.63 -4.44
CA ILE A 149 11.97 -13.76 -3.04
C ILE A 149 10.53 -13.26 -2.83
N ALA A 150 10.16 -12.14 -3.45
CA ALA A 150 8.79 -11.64 -3.39
C ALA A 150 7.78 -12.68 -3.91
N ASN A 151 8.05 -13.26 -5.08
CA ASN A 151 7.16 -14.25 -5.70
C ASN A 151 7.13 -15.56 -4.88
N LEU A 152 8.28 -16.07 -4.46
CA LEU A 152 8.41 -17.32 -3.70
C LEU A 152 7.59 -17.28 -2.40
N HIS A 153 7.56 -16.11 -1.76
CA HIS A 153 6.82 -15.90 -0.53
C HIS A 153 5.45 -15.26 -0.75
N GLY A 154 4.97 -15.06 -1.99
CA GLY A 154 3.68 -14.44 -2.28
C GLY A 154 3.54 -13.02 -1.68
N LEU A 155 4.63 -12.26 -1.67
CA LEU A 155 4.68 -10.88 -1.19
C LEU A 155 4.27 -9.87 -2.27
N ASP A 156 4.08 -10.34 -3.50
CA ASP A 156 3.50 -9.61 -4.62
C ASP A 156 1.96 -9.63 -4.60
N LEU A 157 1.36 -10.45 -3.73
CA LEU A 157 -0.09 -10.67 -3.59
C LEU A 157 -0.77 -9.69 -2.61
N CYS A 158 -0.23 -8.48 -2.46
CA CYS A 158 -0.90 -7.48 -1.63
C CYS A 158 -2.28 -7.14 -2.22
N LEU A 159 -3.34 -7.28 -1.43
CA LEU A 159 -4.73 -7.12 -1.89
C LEU A 159 -4.98 -5.72 -2.46
N ILE A 160 -4.58 -4.69 -1.74
CA ILE A 160 -4.76 -3.28 -2.14
C ILE A 160 -3.93 -2.99 -3.40
N CYS A 161 -2.66 -3.41 -3.42
CA CYS A 161 -1.79 -3.24 -4.58
C CYS A 161 -2.33 -3.94 -5.82
N ASN A 162 -2.82 -5.17 -5.69
CA ASN A 162 -3.37 -5.91 -6.83
C ASN A 162 -4.68 -5.29 -7.32
N GLN A 163 -5.56 -4.84 -6.44
CA GLN A 163 -6.76 -4.12 -6.84
C GLN A 163 -6.43 -2.81 -7.57
N ALA A 164 -5.46 -2.03 -7.06
CA ALA A 164 -4.98 -0.83 -7.72
C ALA A 164 -4.37 -1.14 -9.09
N ARG A 165 -3.56 -2.20 -9.20
CA ARG A 165 -3.03 -2.67 -10.48
C ARG A 165 -4.14 -3.09 -11.44
N ILE A 166 -5.17 -3.82 -10.99
CA ILE A 166 -6.31 -4.21 -11.83
C ILE A 166 -7.06 -2.97 -12.30
N LYS A 167 -7.37 -2.01 -11.41
CA LYS A 167 -7.98 -0.71 -11.76
C LYS A 167 -7.16 -0.02 -12.85
N ASN A 168 -5.84 0.07 -12.66
CA ASN A 168 -4.91 0.76 -13.55
C ASN A 168 -4.52 -0.03 -14.80
N GLY A 169 -4.97 -1.29 -14.94
CA GLY A 169 -4.67 -2.11 -16.12
C GLY A 169 -3.29 -2.77 -16.12
N THR A 170 -2.65 -2.86 -14.96
CA THR A 170 -1.30 -3.39 -14.77
C THR A 170 -1.27 -4.68 -13.92
N GLY A 171 -2.43 -5.22 -13.51
CA GLY A 171 -2.56 -6.48 -12.77
C GLY A 171 -2.84 -7.65 -13.71
N SER A 172 -2.10 -8.75 -13.55
CA SER A 172 -2.24 -10.08 -14.18
C SER A 172 -3.23 -10.25 -15.36
N LEU A 173 -2.65 -10.36 -16.57
CA LEU A 173 -2.95 -11.16 -17.78
C LEU A 173 -4.38 -11.38 -18.35
N GLU A 174 -5.46 -11.18 -17.62
CA GLU A 174 -6.82 -11.39 -18.13
C GLU A 174 -7.61 -10.08 -18.13
N GLY A 175 -7.38 -9.24 -19.14
CA GLY A 175 -8.16 -8.00 -19.31
C GLY A 175 -7.44 -6.87 -20.01
N ASN A 176 -7.00 -7.12 -21.24
CA ASN A 176 -6.67 -6.16 -22.31
C ASN A 176 -6.15 -4.77 -21.85
N ALA A 177 -4.96 -4.72 -21.23
CA ALA A 177 -4.25 -3.48 -20.90
C ALA A 177 -4.16 -2.53 -22.12
N LEU A 178 -4.00 -3.13 -23.30
CA LEU A 178 -4.01 -2.45 -24.60
C LEU A 178 -5.37 -1.77 -24.91
N ALA A 179 -6.51 -2.42 -24.64
CA ALA A 179 -7.82 -1.76 -24.76
C ALA A 179 -7.98 -0.60 -23.77
N LYS A 180 -7.39 -0.68 -22.57
CA LYS A 180 -7.39 0.47 -21.65
C LYS A 180 -6.61 1.66 -22.21
N VAL A 181 -5.49 1.42 -22.90
CA VAL A 181 -4.78 2.49 -23.63
C VAL A 181 -5.69 3.11 -24.69
N GLY A 182 -6.41 2.28 -25.47
CA GLY A 182 -7.38 2.74 -26.46
C GLY A 182 -8.50 3.61 -25.87
N GLU A 183 -9.10 3.20 -24.75
CA GLU A 183 -10.11 3.99 -24.03
C GLU A 183 -9.53 5.29 -23.43
N CYS A 184 -8.29 5.28 -22.94
CA CYS A 184 -7.61 6.50 -22.48
C CYS A 184 -7.43 7.53 -23.62
N ILE A 185 -6.98 7.09 -24.79
CA ILE A 185 -6.87 7.93 -25.99
C ILE A 185 -8.22 8.53 -26.36
N LYS A 186 -9.26 7.68 -26.43
CA LYS A 186 -10.62 8.09 -26.76
C LYS A 186 -11.19 9.09 -25.76
N ARG A 187 -10.95 8.89 -24.47
CA ARG A 187 -11.35 9.80 -23.39
C ARG A 187 -10.64 11.15 -23.54
N GLN A 188 -9.33 11.17 -23.73
CA GLN A 188 -8.57 12.41 -23.90
C GLN A 188 -9.01 13.17 -25.15
N ARG A 189 -9.20 12.47 -26.27
CA ARG A 189 -9.73 13.07 -27.50
C ARG A 189 -11.07 13.78 -27.25
N ARG A 190 -11.98 13.12 -26.53
CA ARG A 190 -13.30 13.70 -26.17
C ARG A 190 -13.16 14.90 -25.23
N HIS A 191 -12.23 14.84 -24.28
CA HIS A 191 -11.96 15.97 -23.36
C HIS A 191 -11.50 17.22 -24.11
N LEU A 192 -10.70 17.05 -25.17
CA LEU A 192 -10.29 18.13 -26.07
C LEU A 192 -11.38 18.55 -27.08
N GLY A 193 -12.59 17.98 -27.03
CA GLY A 193 -13.67 18.29 -27.95
C GLY A 193 -13.43 17.80 -29.40
N LEU A 194 -12.51 16.87 -29.61
CA LEU A 194 -12.13 16.41 -30.94
C LEU A 194 -12.98 15.22 -31.41
N SER A 195 -13.46 15.27 -32.65
CA SER A 195 -13.96 14.10 -33.36
C SER A 195 -12.80 13.20 -33.81
N GLN A 196 -13.09 11.94 -34.15
CA GLN A 196 -12.08 11.05 -34.74
C GLN A 196 -11.50 11.60 -36.05
N GLY A 197 -12.31 12.30 -36.86
CA GLY A 197 -11.84 12.90 -38.11
C GLY A 197 -10.86 14.05 -37.86
N GLN A 198 -11.15 14.90 -36.86
CA GLN A 198 -10.24 15.99 -36.47
C GLN A 198 -8.92 15.46 -35.92
N LEU A 199 -8.95 14.44 -35.05
CA LEU A 199 -7.71 13.84 -34.55
C LEU A 199 -6.91 13.17 -35.68
N SER A 200 -7.58 12.41 -36.54
CA SER A 200 -7.01 11.76 -37.72
C SER A 200 -6.26 12.76 -38.63
N ALA A 201 -6.89 13.90 -38.94
CA ALA A 201 -6.25 14.97 -39.70
C ALA A 201 -5.05 15.58 -38.96
N ARG A 202 -5.13 15.73 -37.63
CA ARG A 202 -4.07 16.33 -36.80
C ARG A 202 -2.84 15.44 -36.68
N CYS A 203 -3.00 14.12 -36.58
CA CYS A 203 -1.88 13.19 -36.42
C CYS A 203 -1.44 12.51 -37.72
N GLY A 204 -2.13 12.77 -38.85
CA GLY A 204 -1.83 12.14 -40.14
C GLY A 204 -2.09 10.64 -40.15
N VAL A 205 -3.05 10.16 -39.35
CA VAL A 205 -3.41 8.73 -39.26
C VAL A 205 -4.80 8.52 -39.80
N GLU A 206 -5.00 7.49 -40.62
CA GLU A 206 -6.30 7.11 -41.18
C GLU A 206 -7.38 6.94 -40.10
N ARG A 207 -8.58 7.47 -40.35
CA ARG A 207 -9.69 7.42 -39.37
C ARG A 207 -10.05 5.99 -38.98
N THR A 208 -9.96 5.04 -39.92
CA THR A 208 -10.22 3.62 -39.66
C THR A 208 -9.17 3.01 -38.74
N GLN A 209 -7.90 3.39 -38.90
CA GLN A 209 -6.80 2.98 -38.05
C GLN A 209 -6.94 3.56 -36.63
N LEU A 210 -7.31 4.84 -36.51
CA LEU A 210 -7.62 5.47 -35.24
C LEU A 210 -8.79 4.76 -34.53
N SER A 211 -9.88 4.44 -35.25
CA SER A 211 -11.02 3.73 -34.65
C SER A 211 -10.68 2.31 -34.20
N ARG A 212 -9.76 1.61 -34.88
CA ARG A 212 -9.29 0.28 -34.46
C ARG A 212 -8.43 0.39 -33.20
N LEU A 213 -7.55 1.38 -33.16
CA LEU A 213 -6.67 1.66 -32.04
C LEU A 213 -7.47 1.96 -30.77
N GLU A 214 -8.49 2.83 -30.85
CA GLU A 214 -9.36 3.14 -29.72
C GLU A 214 -10.12 1.93 -29.14
N ARG A 215 -10.24 0.82 -29.89
CA ARG A 215 -10.93 -0.40 -29.44
C ARG A 215 -9.99 -1.47 -28.87
N LEU A 216 -8.88 -1.75 -29.56
CA LEU A 216 -8.05 -2.92 -29.26
C LEU A 216 -6.54 -2.64 -29.31
N PHE A 217 -6.12 -1.39 -29.52
CA PHE A 217 -4.72 -0.96 -29.64
C PHE A 217 -3.83 -1.95 -30.43
N THR A 218 -3.88 -1.84 -31.76
CA THR A 218 -3.16 -2.74 -32.68
C THR A 218 -2.18 -1.99 -33.60
N SER A 219 -1.68 -0.83 -33.17
CA SER A 219 -0.84 0.05 -33.98
C SER A 219 0.65 -0.07 -33.69
N SER A 220 1.49 0.37 -34.64
CA SER A 220 2.92 0.57 -34.40
C SER A 220 3.16 1.65 -33.33
N LEU A 221 4.35 1.62 -32.73
CA LEU A 221 4.78 2.63 -31.76
C LEU A 221 4.85 4.04 -32.36
N SER A 222 5.20 4.16 -33.64
CA SER A 222 5.25 5.45 -34.35
C SER A 222 3.86 6.09 -34.49
N VAL A 223 2.86 5.31 -34.89
CA VAL A 223 1.47 5.76 -34.99
C VAL A 223 0.93 6.14 -33.62
N PHE A 224 1.25 5.34 -32.59
CA PHE A 224 0.90 5.66 -31.22
C PHE A 224 1.51 7.00 -30.77
N ALA A 225 2.82 7.21 -30.98
CA ALA A 225 3.49 8.46 -30.63
C ALA A 225 2.88 9.69 -31.33
N ASN A 226 2.55 9.60 -32.62
CA ASN A 226 1.88 10.68 -33.35
C ASN A 226 0.52 11.04 -32.75
N ILE A 227 -0.26 10.03 -32.34
CA ILE A 227 -1.58 10.22 -31.72
C ILE A 227 -1.44 10.85 -30.34
N ILE A 228 -0.51 10.36 -29.53
CA ILE A 228 -0.23 10.89 -28.20
C ILE A 228 0.19 12.37 -28.28
N GLY A 229 1.13 12.72 -29.17
CA GLY A 229 1.54 14.12 -29.37
C GLY A 229 0.39 15.02 -29.86
N ALA A 230 -0.47 14.52 -30.76
CA ALA A 230 -1.65 15.26 -31.20
C ALA A 230 -2.70 15.47 -30.10
N LEU A 231 -2.65 14.68 -29.02
CA LEU A 231 -3.53 14.77 -27.85
C LEU A 231 -2.91 15.54 -26.67
N ASP A 232 -1.74 16.16 -26.87
CA ASP A 232 -0.98 16.85 -25.82
C ASP A 232 -0.69 15.92 -24.63
N LEU A 233 -0.31 14.68 -24.94
CA LEU A 233 0.07 13.66 -23.98
C LEU A 233 1.56 13.33 -24.13
N GLU A 234 2.15 12.73 -23.10
CA GLU A 234 3.52 12.23 -23.11
C GLU A 234 3.59 10.77 -22.62
N ILE A 235 4.58 10.03 -23.13
CA ILE A 235 4.81 8.63 -22.74
C ILE A 235 5.89 8.59 -21.66
N LEU A 236 5.51 8.14 -20.46
CA LEU A 236 6.45 7.89 -19.38
C LEU A 236 6.71 6.39 -19.22
N LEU A 237 7.98 5.99 -19.29
CA LEU A 237 8.41 4.64 -18.94
C LEU A 237 8.57 4.54 -17.41
N VAL A 238 7.67 3.79 -16.78
CA VAL A 238 7.68 3.59 -15.32
C VAL A 238 8.12 2.17 -15.00
N PRO A 239 9.18 1.96 -14.19
CA PRO A 239 9.52 0.63 -13.69
C PRO A 239 8.32 0.01 -12.99
N LYS A 240 8.04 -1.28 -13.22
CA LYS A 240 6.83 -1.96 -12.68
C LYS A 240 6.60 -1.73 -11.18
N ARG A 241 7.68 -1.75 -10.40
CA ARG A 241 7.67 -1.49 -8.95
C ARG A 241 7.23 -0.08 -8.54
N HIS A 242 7.34 0.90 -9.43
CA HIS A 242 6.95 2.30 -9.18
C HIS A 242 5.57 2.62 -9.77
N ILE A 243 4.88 1.68 -10.44
CA ILE A 243 3.57 1.94 -11.06
C ILE A 243 2.55 2.44 -10.03
N LEU A 244 2.56 1.88 -8.82
CA LEU A 244 1.62 2.26 -7.78
C LEU A 244 1.89 3.66 -7.24
N CYS A 245 3.14 3.99 -6.91
CA CYS A 245 3.47 5.32 -6.42
C CYS A 245 3.27 6.40 -7.49
N VAL A 246 3.62 6.12 -8.75
CA VAL A 246 3.38 7.06 -9.85
C VAL A 246 1.88 7.23 -10.10
N SER A 247 1.10 6.15 -10.08
CA SER A 247 -0.35 6.24 -10.26
C SER A 247 -1.02 7.03 -9.15
N ASP A 248 -0.64 6.79 -7.88
CA ASP A 248 -1.18 7.53 -6.74
C ASP A 248 -0.83 9.02 -6.83
N PHE A 249 0.43 9.33 -7.16
CA PHE A 249 0.87 10.70 -7.38
C PHE A 249 0.06 11.41 -8.47
N LEU A 250 -0.16 10.75 -9.61
CA LEU A 250 -0.96 11.31 -10.71
C LEU A 250 -2.43 11.50 -10.32
N ASP A 251 -3.04 10.53 -9.62
CA ASP A 251 -4.42 10.65 -9.13
C ASP A 251 -4.55 11.84 -8.15
N ARG A 252 -3.60 12.01 -7.22
CA ARG A 252 -3.58 13.14 -6.28
C ARG A 252 -3.36 14.48 -6.96
N LEU A 253 -2.47 14.54 -7.95
CA LEU A 253 -2.24 15.73 -8.76
C LEU A 253 -3.53 16.14 -9.49
N ALA A 254 -4.25 15.17 -10.08
CA ALA A 254 -5.50 15.42 -10.78
C ALA A 254 -6.63 15.93 -9.85
N ASN A 255 -6.64 15.49 -8.59
CA ASN A 255 -7.64 15.89 -7.59
C ASN A 255 -7.22 17.12 -6.76
N ASN A 256 -6.03 17.69 -7.01
CA ASN A 256 -5.46 18.81 -6.25
C ASN A 256 -5.22 18.50 -4.75
N GLU A 257 -4.80 17.26 -4.46
CA GLU A 257 -4.63 16.71 -3.10
C GLU A 257 -3.15 16.56 -2.69
N LEU A 258 -2.26 17.33 -3.32
CA LEU A 258 -0.82 17.24 -3.05
C LEU A 258 -0.45 17.72 -1.64
N THR A 259 -1.30 18.55 -1.01
CA THR A 259 -1.08 19.12 0.33
C THR A 259 -1.66 18.27 1.46
N GLU A 260 -2.60 17.36 1.17
CA GLU A 260 -3.17 16.47 2.19
C GLU A 260 -2.23 15.26 2.39
N ARG A 261 -2.00 14.88 3.66
CA ARG A 261 -1.31 13.62 3.98
C ARG A 261 -2.10 12.47 3.33
N PRO A 262 -1.43 11.44 2.77
CA PRO A 262 -2.09 10.31 2.08
C PRO A 262 -3.10 9.53 2.94
N ASN A 263 -3.20 9.81 4.25
CA ASN A 263 -4.04 9.10 5.22
C ASN A 263 -5.56 9.21 4.98
N ARG A 264 -6.05 10.08 4.10
CA ARG A 264 -7.51 10.29 3.95
C ARG A 264 -8.22 9.26 3.05
N TRP A 265 -7.49 8.60 2.16
CA TRP A 265 -8.07 7.60 1.23
C TRP A 265 -8.19 6.19 1.82
N VAL A 266 -7.62 5.96 3.02
CA VAL A 266 -7.35 4.63 3.59
C VAL A 266 -8.32 4.27 4.72
N THR A 267 -9.36 5.04 5.02
CA THR A 267 -10.34 4.66 6.08
C THR A 267 -11.64 4.14 5.49
N SER A 268 -12.35 4.93 4.68
CA SER A 268 -13.66 4.53 4.13
C SER A 268 -13.59 3.36 3.13
N ARG A 269 -12.52 3.29 2.32
CA ARG A 269 -12.37 2.28 1.26
C ARG A 269 -11.61 1.03 1.70
N VAL A 270 -10.72 1.17 2.67
CA VAL A 270 -10.12 0.04 3.40
C VAL A 270 -11.20 -0.70 4.15
N GLU A 271 -12.08 -0.02 4.89
CA GLU A 271 -13.22 -0.69 5.50
C GLU A 271 -14.06 -1.48 4.48
N GLU A 272 -14.24 -0.99 3.25
CA GLU A 272 -14.96 -1.70 2.19
C GLU A 272 -14.19 -2.92 1.64
N ILE A 273 -12.89 -2.77 1.35
CA ILE A 273 -12.00 -3.84 0.86
C ILE A 273 -11.81 -4.94 1.92
N TYR A 274 -11.70 -4.55 3.19
CA TYR A 274 -11.68 -5.45 4.37
C TYR A 274 -13.09 -5.71 4.92
N ARG A 275 -14.18 -5.44 4.19
CA ARG A 275 -15.51 -6.04 4.46
C ARG A 275 -15.76 -7.21 3.51
N LEU A 276 -15.24 -7.13 2.29
CA LEU A 276 -15.47 -8.07 1.20
C LEU A 276 -14.39 -9.17 1.07
N SER A 277 -13.29 -9.06 1.81
CA SER A 277 -12.21 -10.07 1.81
C SER A 277 -12.52 -11.22 2.78
N PRO A 278 -12.20 -12.48 2.47
CA PRO A 278 -12.21 -13.56 3.49
C PRO A 278 -11.16 -13.34 4.60
N PHE A 279 -10.26 -12.36 4.43
CA PHE A 279 -9.30 -11.86 5.43
C PHE A 279 -9.66 -10.47 5.96
N SER A 280 -10.93 -10.09 5.82
CA SER A 280 -11.50 -8.90 6.44
C SER A 280 -11.14 -8.87 7.92
N LEU A 281 -10.72 -7.70 8.41
CA LEU A 281 -10.61 -7.39 9.83
C LEU A 281 -12.03 -7.28 10.43
N HIS A 282 -12.81 -8.35 10.30
CA HIS A 282 -14.04 -8.51 11.07
C HIS A 282 -13.61 -8.93 12.46
N LEU A 283 -13.98 -8.12 13.46
CA LEU A 283 -13.96 -8.58 14.84
C LEU A 283 -14.75 -9.90 14.88
N PRO A 284 -14.21 -10.97 15.50
CA PRO A 284 -15.00 -12.17 15.75
C PRO A 284 -16.35 -11.77 16.38
N PRO A 285 -17.45 -12.48 16.08
CA PRO A 285 -18.80 -12.06 16.47
C PRO A 285 -18.96 -11.63 17.94
N GLY A 286 -18.20 -12.24 18.87
CA GLY A 286 -18.21 -11.87 20.29
C GLY A 286 -17.51 -10.55 20.68
N LEU A 287 -16.69 -9.95 19.82
CA LEU A 287 -16.02 -8.67 20.07
C LEU A 287 -16.82 -7.47 19.51
N ALA A 288 -17.58 -7.66 18.42
CA ALA A 288 -18.42 -6.62 17.82
C ALA A 288 -19.54 -6.11 18.78
N GLU A 289 -20.03 -6.97 19.67
CA GLU A 289 -21.08 -6.65 20.65
C GLU A 289 -20.59 -5.77 21.82
N ARG A 290 -19.29 -5.83 22.16
CA ARG A 290 -18.72 -5.01 23.25
C ARG A 290 -18.43 -3.57 22.80
N GLU A 291 -18.09 -3.36 21.53
CA GLU A 291 -17.91 -2.01 20.97
C GLU A 291 -19.22 -1.20 21.00
N THR A 292 -20.36 -1.86 20.75
CA THR A 292 -21.69 -1.22 20.81
C THR A 292 -22.10 -0.87 22.24
N GLN A 293 -21.59 -1.58 23.25
CA GLN A 293 -21.84 -1.28 24.66
C GLN A 293 -20.90 -0.21 25.24
N GLN A 294 -19.64 -0.16 24.82
CA GLN A 294 -18.69 0.90 25.23
C GLN A 294 -18.96 2.25 24.55
N THR A 295 -19.43 2.27 23.29
CA THR A 295 -19.87 3.51 22.63
C THR A 295 -21.16 4.07 23.25
N ARG A 296 -22.09 3.22 23.69
CA ARG A 296 -23.31 3.65 24.42
C ARG A 296 -23.04 4.24 25.79
N THR A 297 -21.98 3.80 26.49
CA THR A 297 -21.61 4.33 27.81
C THR A 297 -20.82 5.63 27.74
N ARG A 298 -20.12 5.92 26.64
CA ARG A 298 -19.48 7.23 26.39
C ARG A 298 -20.45 8.35 25.96
N PHE A 299 -21.62 8.02 25.41
CA PHE A 299 -22.61 9.02 24.94
C PHE A 299 -23.73 9.35 25.94
N ARG A 300 -23.82 8.67 27.08
CA ARG A 300 -24.61 9.17 28.22
C ARG A 300 -23.78 10.18 29.01
N GLY A 301 -23.70 11.39 28.46
CA GLY A 301 -23.22 12.55 29.20
C GLY A 301 -23.99 12.70 30.51
N LYS A 302 -23.28 13.02 31.59
CA LYS A 302 -23.87 13.42 32.88
C LYS A 302 -24.91 14.51 32.62
N PRO A 303 -26.12 14.43 33.21
CA PRO A 303 -27.05 15.54 33.16
C PRO A 303 -26.41 16.76 33.83
N SER A 304 -26.41 17.87 33.10
CA SER A 304 -25.99 19.19 33.60
C SER A 304 -26.85 19.59 34.79
N GLU A 305 -26.22 19.90 35.92
CA GLU A 305 -26.86 20.53 37.07
C GLU A 305 -27.42 21.90 36.67
N PRO A 306 -28.66 22.25 37.07
CA PRO A 306 -29.24 23.55 36.76
C PRO A 306 -28.58 24.64 37.62
N SER A 307 -28.14 25.70 36.94
CA SER A 307 -27.63 26.94 37.53
C SER A 307 -28.73 27.67 38.30
N SER A 308 -28.54 27.84 39.60
CA SER A 308 -29.36 28.73 40.43
C SER A 308 -28.91 30.18 40.26
N GLN A 309 -29.68 30.96 39.52
CA GLN A 309 -29.65 32.43 39.57
C GLN A 309 -30.72 32.94 40.54
N SER A 310 -30.23 33.64 41.57
CA SER A 310 -30.78 34.83 42.24
C SER A 310 -32.26 35.18 42.06
N ASN A 311 -32.98 35.26 43.18
CA ASN A 311 -34.13 36.16 43.33
C ASN A 311 -33.78 37.21 44.40
N GLU A 312 -33.83 38.48 44.01
CA GLU A 312 -33.91 39.63 44.90
C GLU A 312 -35.37 39.89 45.33
N GLY A 313 -35.57 40.43 46.53
CA GLY A 313 -36.66 41.38 46.82
C GLY A 313 -37.73 40.94 47.83
N ALA A 314 -37.46 41.21 49.11
CA ALA A 314 -38.31 41.97 50.07
C ALA A 314 -37.72 41.90 51.48
#